data_AF-A0A8X6P5D7-F1
#
_entry.id   AF-A0A8X6P5D7-F1
#
_cell.length_a   1.000
_cell.length_b   1.000
_cell.length_c   1.000
_cell.angle_alpha   90.00
_cell.angle_beta   90.00
_cell.angle_gamma   90.00
#
_symmetry.space_group_name_H-M   'P 1'
#
loop_
_entity.id
_entity.type
_entity.pdbx_description
1 polymer ?
#
loop_
_entity_poly.entity_id
_entity_poly.type
_entity_poly.pdbx_seq_one_letter_code
_entity_poly.pdbx_strand_id
1 'polypeptide(L)'
;MGLEVEERDVNELIEEHTQELTTEEIQELQSQQHTEVKQEIGFEESEEEVISASEIKEILGMWERVSQFVEKKHPEKVTTGFASDLFNDTCLTHFRNIL
;
A
#
# COMPACT_ATOMS: atom_id res chain seq x y z
N MET A 1 22.76 -57.07 -18.50
CA MET A 1 21.93 -56.81 -17.31
C MET A 1 21.17 -55.52 -17.59
N GLY A 2 19.91 -55.64 -18.03
CA GLY A 2 19.04 -54.48 -18.23
C GLY A 2 18.26 -54.26 -16.94
N LEU A 3 18.26 -53.02 -16.43
CA LEU A 3 17.38 -52.62 -15.33
C LEU A 3 15.98 -52.49 -15.92
N GLU A 4 15.10 -53.45 -15.62
CA GLU A 4 13.66 -53.28 -15.80
C GLU A 4 13.18 -52.30 -14.73
N VAL A 5 12.85 -51.08 -15.14
CA VAL A 5 12.26 -50.05 -14.29
C VAL A 5 10.76 -50.36 -14.21
N GLU A 6 10.26 -50.68 -13.02
CA GLU A 6 8.83 -50.90 -12.82
C GLU A 6 8.08 -49.57 -12.78
N GLU A 7 6.80 -49.55 -13.17
CA GLU A 7 5.93 -48.36 -13.09
C GLU A 7 5.86 -47.79 -11.65
N ARG A 8 6.08 -48.65 -10.65
CA ARG A 8 6.19 -48.27 -9.25
C ARG A 8 7.43 -47.41 -8.96
N ASP A 9 8.56 -47.69 -9.59
CA ASP A 9 9.80 -46.94 -9.42
C ASP A 9 9.65 -45.52 -9.99
N VAL A 10 8.86 -45.37 -11.06
CA VAL A 10 8.54 -44.06 -11.65
C VAL A 10 7.56 -43.28 -10.76
N ASN A 11 6.58 -43.96 -10.15
CA ASN A 11 5.63 -43.32 -9.23
C ASN A 11 6.27 -42.87 -7.92
N GLU A 12 7.20 -43.64 -7.35
CA GLU A 12 7.98 -43.20 -6.17
C GLU A 12 8.82 -41.96 -6.50
N LEU A 13 9.45 -41.91 -7.68
CA LEU A 13 10.25 -40.76 -8.10
C LEU A 13 9.39 -39.50 -8.35
N ILE A 14 8.16 -39.68 -8.84
CA ILE A 14 7.20 -38.59 -9.00
C ILE A 14 6.69 -38.10 -7.64
N GLU A 15 6.42 -38.99 -6.68
CA GLU A 15 6.03 -38.60 -5.31
C GLU A 15 7.16 -37.86 -4.59
N GLU A 16 8.41 -38.34 -4.67
CA GLU A 16 9.59 -37.65 -4.12
C GLU A 16 9.77 -36.25 -4.73
N HIS A 17 9.65 -36.13 -6.06
CA HIS A 17 9.81 -34.85 -6.76
C HIS A 17 8.60 -33.90 -6.60
N THR A 18 7.44 -34.41 -6.16
CA THR A 18 6.25 -33.58 -5.87
C THR A 18 6.32 -32.95 -4.48
N GLN A 19 7.05 -33.56 -3.53
CA GLN A 19 7.27 -32.99 -2.19
C GLN A 19 8.30 -31.85 -2.15
N GLU A 20 9.11 -31.67 -3.19
CA GLU A 20 10.16 -30.64 -3.28
C GLU A 20 9.77 -29.43 -4.15
N LEU A 21 8.48 -29.20 -4.42
CA LEU A 21 8.03 -27.90 -4.87
C LEU A 21 8.03 -26.96 -3.65
N THR A 22 9.22 -26.41 -3.39
CA THR A 22 9.64 -25.30 -2.50
C THR A 22 8.79 -24.03 -2.65
N THR A 23 7.48 -24.18 -2.72
CA THR A 23 6.50 -23.11 -2.90
C THR A 23 6.12 -22.60 -1.53
N GLU A 24 5.98 -23.48 -0.53
CA GLU A 24 5.62 -23.11 0.83
C GLU A 24 6.71 -22.27 1.52
N GLU A 25 7.99 -22.69 1.43
CA GLU A 25 9.10 -21.92 1.99
C GLU A 25 9.29 -20.56 1.28
N ILE A 26 9.09 -20.51 -0.05
CA ILE A 26 9.13 -19.26 -0.82
C ILE A 26 7.94 -18.37 -0.45
N GLN A 27 6.75 -18.93 -0.25
CA GLN A 27 5.54 -18.20 0.12
C GLN A 27 5.64 -17.68 1.56
N GLU A 28 6.26 -18.43 2.47
CA GLU A 28 6.56 -18.00 3.83
C GLU A 28 7.62 -16.89 3.85
N LEU A 29 8.68 -16.99 3.05
CA LEU A 29 9.68 -15.93 2.88
C LEU A 29 9.10 -14.67 2.23
N GLN A 30 8.21 -14.81 1.24
CA GLN A 30 7.50 -13.68 0.65
C GLN A 30 6.54 -13.03 1.64
N SER A 31 5.84 -13.82 2.46
CA SER A 31 4.97 -13.33 3.53
C SER A 31 5.76 -12.58 4.60
N GLN A 32 6.91 -13.12 5.03
CA GLN A 32 7.83 -12.47 5.95
C GLN A 32 8.37 -11.16 5.36
N GLN A 33 8.84 -11.15 4.10
CA GLN A 33 9.30 -9.94 3.44
C GLN A 33 8.20 -8.87 3.34
N HIS A 34 6.97 -9.25 2.98
CA HIS A 34 5.86 -8.28 2.90
C HIS A 34 5.48 -7.75 4.28
N THR A 35 5.57 -8.57 5.32
CA THR A 35 5.27 -8.16 6.69
C THR A 35 6.36 -7.24 7.25
N GLU A 36 7.63 -7.55 6.99
CA GLU A 36 8.79 -6.77 7.44
C GLU A 36 8.85 -5.41 6.72
N VAL A 37 8.59 -5.38 5.40
CA VAL A 37 8.48 -4.13 4.62
C VAL A 37 7.30 -3.26 5.08
N LYS A 38 6.15 -3.88 5.42
CA LYS A 38 4.98 -3.16 5.94
C LYS A 38 5.19 -2.59 7.34
N GLN A 39 6.13 -3.16 8.11
CA GLN A 39 6.50 -2.66 9.42
C GLN A 39 7.60 -1.58 9.35
N GLU A 40 8.54 -1.70 8.39
CA GLU A 40 9.65 -0.75 8.21
C GLU A 40 9.20 0.55 7.50
N ILE A 41 8.28 0.44 6.54
CA ILE A 41 7.50 1.57 6.03
C ILE A 41 6.30 1.66 6.96
N GLY A 42 6.35 2.45 8.05
CA GLY A 42 5.32 2.52 9.10
C GLY A 42 3.87 2.72 8.64
N PHE A 43 3.31 1.69 8.03
CA PHE A 43 1.95 1.53 7.56
C PHE A 43 1.34 0.52 8.52
N GLU A 44 1.31 0.92 9.79
CA GLU A 44 0.23 0.47 10.65
C GLU A 44 -1.04 0.83 9.88
N GLU A 45 -1.73 -0.18 9.34
CA GLU A 45 -3.18 -0.09 9.16
C GLU A 45 -3.74 0.12 10.57
N SER A 46 -3.62 1.36 11.04
CA SER A 46 -4.43 1.88 12.13
C SER A 46 -5.85 1.53 11.73
N GLU A 47 -6.54 0.78 12.58
CA GLU A 47 -7.99 0.55 12.51
C GLU A 47 -8.62 1.79 11.89
N GLU A 48 -9.07 1.70 10.63
CA GLU A 48 -9.51 2.86 9.87
C GLU A 48 -10.63 3.51 10.67
N GLU A 49 -10.31 4.57 11.40
CA GLU A 49 -11.28 5.41 12.07
C GLU A 49 -12.20 5.86 10.95
N VAL A 50 -13.45 5.40 10.95
CA VAL A 50 -14.38 5.60 9.85
C VAL A 50 -14.71 7.09 9.80
N ILE A 51 -13.86 7.84 9.11
CA ILE A 51 -14.01 9.28 8.94
C ILE A 51 -15.32 9.50 8.18
N SER A 52 -16.22 10.29 8.75
CA SER A 52 -17.49 10.58 8.09
C SER A 52 -17.30 11.49 6.88
N ALA A 53 -18.07 11.27 5.81
CA ALA A 53 -18.06 12.15 4.65
C ALA A 53 -18.38 13.62 4.99
N SER A 54 -19.12 13.88 6.08
CA SER A 54 -19.36 15.22 6.61
C SER A 54 -18.10 15.87 7.16
N GLU A 55 -17.29 15.14 7.94
CA GLU A 55 -16.03 15.64 8.50
C GLU A 55 -15.03 15.94 7.39
N ILE A 56 -14.95 15.08 6.35
CA ILE A 56 -14.09 15.34 5.20
C ILE A 56 -14.48 16.64 4.48
N LYS A 57 -15.79 16.83 4.23
CA LYS A 57 -16.29 18.05 3.59
C LYS A 57 -16.01 19.29 4.43
N GLU A 58 -16.10 19.18 5.75
CA GLU A 58 -15.79 20.28 6.67
C GLU A 58 -14.30 20.68 6.57
N ILE A 59 -13.39 19.71 6.63
CA ILE A 59 -11.94 19.95 6.50
C ILE A 59 -11.59 20.56 5.14
N LEU A 60 -12.17 20.05 4.05
CA LEU A 60 -11.98 20.61 2.72
C LEU A 60 -12.46 22.07 2.63
N GLY A 61 -13.59 22.40 3.25
CA GLY A 61 -14.11 23.77 3.31
C GLY A 61 -13.24 24.70 4.16
N MET A 62 -12.70 24.22 5.28
CA MET A 62 -11.76 24.99 6.10
C MET A 62 -10.49 25.33 5.31
N TRP A 63 -9.95 24.36 4.56
CA TRP A 63 -8.78 24.60 3.72
C TRP A 63 -9.04 25.63 2.62
N GLU A 64 -10.19 25.55 1.95
CA GLU A 64 -10.54 26.53 0.92
C GLU A 64 -10.57 27.96 1.49
N ARG A 65 -11.10 28.14 2.70
CA ARG A 65 -11.10 29.43 3.39
C ARG A 65 -9.68 29.93 3.69
N VAL A 66 -8.79 29.04 4.15
CA VAL A 66 -7.39 29.37 4.41
C VAL A 66 -6.69 29.77 3.11
N SER A 67 -6.87 29.01 2.04
CA SER A 67 -6.28 29.29 0.73
C SER A 67 -6.71 30.66 0.21
N GLN A 68 -8.00 30.98 0.25
CA GLN A 68 -8.53 32.28 -0.17
C GLN A 68 -7.99 33.44 0.69
N PHE A 69 -7.89 33.25 2.01
CA PHE A 69 -7.34 34.27 2.90
C PHE A 69 -5.90 34.59 2.55
N VAL A 70 -5.12 33.55 2.30
CA VAL A 70 -3.71 33.61 1.99
C VAL A 70 -3.47 34.26 0.63
N GLU A 71 -4.19 33.85 -0.41
CA GLU A 71 -4.13 34.44 -1.75
C GLU A 71 -4.48 35.93 -1.74
N LYS A 72 -5.49 36.32 -0.96
CA LYS A 72 -5.90 37.71 -0.80
C LYS A 72 -4.85 38.58 -0.10
N LYS A 73 -4.04 38.00 0.81
CA LYS A 73 -3.07 38.74 1.62
C LYS A 73 -1.68 38.79 0.99
N HIS A 74 -1.32 37.79 0.21
CA HIS A 74 0.01 37.65 -0.38
C HIS A 74 -0.04 37.08 -1.81
N PRO A 75 -0.71 37.76 -2.76
CA PRO A 75 -0.89 37.24 -4.12
C PRO A 75 0.42 37.05 -4.89
N GLU A 76 1.46 37.83 -4.58
CA GLU A 76 2.79 37.74 -5.20
C GLU A 76 3.71 36.67 -4.58
N LYS A 77 3.31 36.04 -3.48
CA LYS A 77 4.21 35.16 -2.72
C LYS A 77 4.17 33.73 -3.26
N VAL A 78 5.07 33.46 -4.21
CA VAL A 78 5.26 32.14 -4.86
C VAL A 78 5.41 30.98 -3.87
N THR A 79 6.13 31.18 -2.76
CA THR A 79 6.30 30.16 -1.70
C THR A 79 4.98 29.67 -1.12
N THR A 80 3.99 30.57 -1.08
CA THR A 80 2.71 30.29 -0.46
C THR A 80 1.75 29.58 -1.41
N GLY A 81 1.80 29.91 -2.70
CA GLY A 81 1.16 29.10 -3.74
C GLY A 81 1.72 27.67 -3.76
N PHE A 82 3.05 27.54 -3.79
CA PHE A 82 3.71 26.23 -3.76
C PHE A 82 3.32 25.37 -2.54
N ALA A 83 3.26 25.98 -1.34
CA ALA A 83 2.81 25.26 -0.14
C ALA A 83 1.35 24.82 -0.24
N SER A 84 0.48 25.65 -0.81
CA SER A 84 -0.93 25.30 -1.03
C SER A 84 -1.09 24.18 -2.05
N ASP A 85 -0.33 24.21 -3.15
CA ASP A 85 -0.35 23.19 -4.19
C ASP A 85 0.15 21.85 -3.63
N LEU A 86 1.27 21.86 -2.90
CA LEU A 86 1.81 20.66 -2.26
C LEU A 86 0.79 20.03 -1.29
N PHE A 87 0.11 20.85 -0.47
CA PHE A 87 -0.90 20.35 0.46
C PHE A 87 -2.14 19.81 -0.26
N ASN A 88 -2.55 20.46 -1.36
CA ASN A 88 -3.63 19.98 -2.22
C ASN A 88 -3.30 18.61 -2.81
N ASP A 89 -2.11 18.45 -3.37
CA ASP A 89 -1.70 17.25 -4.11
C ASP A 89 -1.46 16.06 -3.18
N THR A 90 -0.94 16.30 -1.98
CA THR A 90 -0.61 15.25 -1.01
C THR A 90 -1.79 14.91 -0.10
N CYS A 91 -2.16 15.83 0.80
CA CYS A 91 -3.15 15.58 1.85
C CYS A 91 -4.58 15.60 1.32
N LEU A 92 -4.95 16.61 0.53
CA LEU A 92 -6.36 16.77 0.14
C LEU A 92 -6.79 15.81 -0.96
N THR A 93 -5.88 15.38 -1.84
CA THR A 93 -6.16 14.32 -2.80
C THR A 93 -6.60 13.04 -2.11
N HIS A 94 -5.93 12.65 -1.01
CA HIS A 94 -6.33 11.47 -0.24
C HIS A 94 -7.77 11.58 0.27
N PHE A 95 -8.11 12.69 0.92
CA PHE A 95 -9.46 12.94 1.42
C PHE A 95 -10.52 13.05 0.32
N ARG A 96 -10.18 13.63 -0.84
CA ARG A 96 -11.08 13.68 -2.00
C ARG A 96 -11.34 12.31 -2.61
N ASN A 97 -10.37 11.40 -2.54
CA ASN A 97 -10.53 10.03 -3.04
C ASN A 97 -11.38 9.16 -2.11
N ILE A 98 -11.52 9.54 -0.83
CA ILE A 98 -12.39 8.86 0.14
C ILE A 98 -13.87 9.26 -0.07
N LEU A 99 -14.15 10.44 -0.65
CA LEU A 99 -15.50 10.95 -0.96
C LEU A 99 -16.04 10.42 -2.29
#